data_AF-A0AA39NAY2-F1
#
_entry.id   AF-A0AA39NAY2-F1
#
_cell.length_a   1.000
_cell.length_b   1.000
_cell.length_c   1.000
_cell.angle_alpha   90.00
_cell.angle_beta   90.00
_cell.angle_gamma   90.00
#
_symmetry.space_group_name_H-M   'P 1'
#
loop_
_entity.id
_entity.type
_entity.pdbx_description
1 polymer ?
#
loop_
_entity_poly.entity_id
_entity_poly.type
_entity_poly.pdbx_seq_one_letter_code
_entity_poly.pdbx_strand_id
1 'polypeptide(L)'
;NTIQWPVPIPKDAGLNLIRIEMLNLGAEYAWLDVLCLRQLGGLGEHLRVEEWKTDVPTIGAVYREAPVVCYFSGLGRPLSFKDGDFESDRCWFNRAWTLQEIPKDEPKIGGETGDDGMMDEEGLFKFKEKLGSLRQMRLGDFGESLFTILPHMQKRISTNPVDRVAGLVFLLYSDGIPKHDATQSEEDAWVALVNVLDVYRCGELFLLYPEPGTGKKHWRPTWEQI
;
A
#
# COMPACT_ATOMS: atom_id res chain seq x y z
N ASN A 1 16.06 -24.51 15.42
CA ASN A 1 15.66 -23.15 14.98
C ASN A 1 14.19 -22.93 15.28
N THR A 2 13.87 -22.36 16.43
CA THR A 2 12.53 -21.83 16.70
C THR A 2 12.32 -20.65 15.76
N ILE A 3 11.40 -20.78 14.80
CA ILE A 3 11.08 -19.72 13.83
C ILE A 3 10.28 -18.65 14.60
N GLN A 4 10.98 -17.70 15.21
CA GLN A 4 10.32 -16.61 15.95
C GLN A 4 9.49 -15.72 15.00
N TRP A 5 9.95 -15.58 13.76
CA TRP A 5 9.32 -14.78 12.72
C TRP A 5 9.12 -15.63 11.46
N PRO A 6 7.90 -16.10 11.15
CA PRO A 6 7.62 -16.70 9.86
C PRO A 6 7.61 -15.60 8.80
N VAL A 7 8.34 -15.81 7.72
CA VAL A 7 8.34 -14.92 6.56
C VAL A 7 7.79 -15.69 5.37
N PRO A 8 6.73 -15.21 4.72
CA PRO A 8 6.20 -15.82 3.50
C PRO A 8 7.10 -15.48 2.32
N ILE A 9 8.26 -16.14 2.23
CA ILE A 9 9.10 -16.10 1.03
C ILE A 9 8.56 -17.17 0.07
N PRO A 10 8.36 -16.85 -1.22
CA PRO A 10 8.03 -17.85 -2.22
C PRO A 10 9.01 -19.01 -2.18
N LYS A 11 8.53 -20.26 -2.34
CA LYS A 11 9.40 -21.46 -2.29
C LYS A 11 10.49 -21.46 -3.36
N ASP A 12 10.23 -20.76 -4.45
CA ASP A 12 11.06 -20.54 -5.61
C ASP A 12 11.93 -19.27 -5.51
N ALA A 13 11.86 -18.52 -4.41
CA ALA A 13 12.69 -17.35 -4.16
C ALA A 13 13.73 -17.60 -3.07
N GLY A 14 14.91 -16.98 -3.20
CA GLY A 14 16.01 -17.10 -2.25
C GLY A 14 16.53 -15.75 -1.77
N LEU A 15 16.68 -15.57 -0.45
CA LEU A 15 17.21 -14.33 0.15
C LEU A 15 18.60 -13.95 -0.39
N ASN A 16 19.43 -14.93 -0.72
CA ASN A 16 20.73 -14.67 -1.33
C ASN A 16 20.62 -14.03 -2.72
N LEU A 17 19.63 -14.44 -3.53
CA LEU A 17 19.39 -13.87 -4.86
C LEU A 17 18.85 -12.45 -4.73
N ILE A 18 17.88 -12.24 -3.84
CA ILE A 18 17.35 -10.90 -3.52
C ILE A 18 18.49 -9.99 -3.07
N ARG A 19 19.38 -10.46 -2.19
CA ARG A 19 20.54 -9.68 -1.74
C ARG A 19 21.46 -9.31 -2.91
N ILE A 20 21.77 -10.25 -3.80
CA ILE A 20 22.62 -9.98 -4.97
C ILE A 20 21.97 -8.92 -5.86
N GLU A 21 20.66 -9.03 -6.10
CA GLU A 21 19.90 -8.06 -6.88
C GLU A 21 19.90 -6.67 -6.22
N MET A 22 19.65 -6.58 -4.92
CA MET A 22 19.72 -5.32 -4.16
C MET A 22 21.12 -4.67 -4.27
N LEU A 23 22.19 -5.46 -4.16
CA LEU A 23 23.57 -4.98 -4.30
C LEU A 23 23.85 -4.46 -5.72
N ASN A 24 23.36 -5.15 -6.76
CA ASN A 24 23.47 -4.71 -8.15
C ASN A 24 22.69 -3.41 -8.41
N LEU A 25 21.58 -3.19 -7.70
CA LEU A 25 20.83 -1.93 -7.72
C LEU A 25 21.47 -0.83 -6.86
N GLY A 26 22.63 -1.08 -6.25
CA GLY A 26 23.39 -0.12 -5.46
C GLY A 26 22.93 0.03 -4.01
N ALA A 27 22.11 -0.88 -3.49
CA ALA A 27 21.68 -0.84 -2.10
C ALA A 27 22.75 -1.46 -1.18
N GLU A 28 23.27 -0.66 -0.25
CA GLU A 28 24.17 -1.14 0.82
C GLU A 28 23.38 -1.69 2.01
N TYR A 29 22.26 -1.05 2.33
CA TYR A 29 21.31 -1.44 3.35
C TYR A 29 19.90 -1.38 2.75
N ALA A 30 19.11 -2.41 3.00
CA ALA A 30 17.73 -2.47 2.56
C ALA A 30 16.85 -2.89 3.74
N TRP A 31 15.76 -2.17 3.91
CA TRP A 31 14.65 -2.59 4.74
C TRP A 31 13.68 -3.37 3.85
N LEU A 32 13.15 -4.48 4.36
CA LEU A 32 12.24 -5.34 3.61
C LEU A 32 10.92 -5.45 4.37
N ASP A 33 9.88 -4.84 3.84
CA ASP A 33 8.55 -4.71 4.46
C ASP A 33 7.99 -6.00 5.02
N VAL A 34 8.03 -7.08 4.23
CA VAL A 34 7.50 -8.39 4.60
C VAL A 34 8.29 -9.04 5.74
N LEU A 35 9.54 -8.63 5.97
CA LEU A 35 10.32 -9.05 7.14
C LEU A 35 10.05 -8.18 8.36
N CYS A 36 9.81 -6.89 8.14
CA CYS A 36 9.77 -5.91 9.20
C CYS A 36 8.39 -5.74 9.81
N LEU A 37 7.32 -6.01 9.06
CA LEU A 37 5.99 -6.17 9.62
C LEU A 37 5.79 -7.62 10.11
N ARG A 38 5.54 -7.78 11.40
CA ARG A 38 5.27 -9.11 11.99
C ARG A 38 4.09 -9.78 11.28
N GLN A 39 4.37 -10.90 10.62
CA GLN A 39 3.37 -11.71 9.94
C GLN A 39 2.64 -12.62 10.92
N LEU A 40 1.41 -13.00 10.57
CA LEU A 40 0.56 -13.85 11.39
C LEU A 40 1.14 -15.26 11.54
N GLY A 41 1.03 -15.84 12.73
CA GLY A 41 1.34 -17.25 13.00
C GLY A 41 2.75 -17.52 13.51
N GLY A 42 3.44 -16.49 13.99
CA GLY A 42 4.76 -16.60 14.62
C GLY A 42 4.73 -16.74 16.13
N LEU A 43 5.90 -16.96 16.74
CA LEU A 43 6.05 -16.79 18.19
C LEU A 43 5.90 -15.30 18.53
N GLY A 44 5.28 -15.01 19.68
CA GLY A 44 5.07 -13.62 20.08
C GLY A 44 3.91 -12.92 19.37
N GLU A 45 2.92 -13.67 18.86
CA GLU A 45 1.71 -13.13 18.22
C GLU A 45 1.00 -12.05 19.07
N HIS A 46 1.07 -12.16 20.40
CA HIS A 46 0.53 -11.15 21.32
C HIS A 46 1.18 -9.76 21.16
N LEU A 47 2.43 -9.69 20.69
CA LEU A 47 3.12 -8.43 20.40
C LEU A 47 2.64 -7.80 19.11
N ARG A 48 2.14 -8.58 18.15
CA ARG A 48 1.70 -8.10 16.83
C ARG A 48 0.68 -6.98 16.96
N VAL A 49 -0.30 -7.18 17.85
CA VAL A 49 -1.37 -6.21 18.08
C VAL A 49 -0.80 -4.90 18.60
N GLU A 50 0.21 -4.92 19.48
CA GLU A 50 0.83 -3.70 20.00
C GLU A 50 1.76 -3.03 18.99
N GLU A 51 2.59 -3.79 18.27
CA GLU A 51 3.48 -3.29 17.21
C GLU A 51 2.68 -2.65 16.07
N TRP A 52 1.64 -3.33 15.59
CA TRP A 52 0.84 -2.87 14.46
C TRP A 52 0.09 -1.56 14.73
N LYS A 53 -0.20 -1.23 15.98
CA LYS A 53 -0.81 0.06 16.35
C LYS A 53 -0.05 1.25 15.78
N THR A 54 1.27 1.12 15.67
CA THR A 54 2.17 2.16 15.23
C THR A 54 2.82 1.81 13.89
N ASP A 55 3.28 0.59 13.69
CA ASP A 55 4.06 0.24 12.49
C ASP A 55 3.22 0.32 11.22
N VAL A 56 2.01 -0.24 11.24
CA VAL A 56 1.10 -0.29 10.09
C VAL A 56 0.74 1.12 9.56
N PRO A 57 0.28 2.06 10.41
CA PRO A 57 -0.08 3.40 9.93
C PRO A 57 1.12 4.32 9.70
N THR A 58 2.35 3.94 10.07
CA THR A 58 3.57 4.77 9.89
C THR A 58 4.45 4.34 8.71
N ILE A 59 4.31 3.11 8.23
CA ILE A 59 5.16 2.52 7.18
C ILE A 59 5.20 3.32 5.88
N GLY A 60 4.12 4.05 5.56
CA GLY A 60 4.04 4.92 4.38
C GLY A 60 5.08 6.02 4.34
N ALA A 61 5.60 6.46 5.48
CA ALA A 61 6.71 7.40 5.54
C ALA A 61 7.95 6.84 4.83
N VAL A 62 8.22 5.54 4.98
CA VAL A 62 9.38 4.89 4.37
C VAL A 62 9.27 4.93 2.84
N TYR A 63 8.11 4.57 2.28
CA TYR A 63 7.86 4.63 0.83
C TYR A 63 7.78 6.05 0.26
N ARG A 64 7.69 7.08 1.10
CA ARG A 64 7.73 8.47 0.66
C ARG A 64 9.16 8.98 0.54
N GLU A 65 10.01 8.65 1.51
CA GLU A 65 11.31 9.29 1.69
C GLU A 65 12.48 8.46 1.16
N ALA A 66 12.32 7.14 1.01
CA ALA A 66 13.40 6.24 0.59
C ALA A 66 13.23 5.76 -0.86
N PRO A 67 14.34 5.48 -1.58
CA PRO A 67 14.29 4.72 -2.82
C PRO A 67 13.67 3.33 -2.58
N VAL A 68 12.71 2.94 -3.43
CA VAL A 68 11.97 1.68 -3.29
C VAL A 68 12.28 0.75 -4.46
N VAL A 69 12.49 -0.53 -4.15
CA VAL A 69 12.49 -1.62 -5.13
C VAL A 69 11.19 -2.40 -4.98
N CYS A 70 10.38 -2.46 -6.04
CA CYS A 70 9.08 -3.12 -6.03
C CYS A 70 9.13 -4.47 -6.75
N TYR A 71 8.77 -5.56 -6.06
CA TYR A 71 8.59 -6.89 -6.65
C TYR A 71 7.11 -7.17 -6.95
N PHE A 72 6.65 -6.73 -8.12
CA PHE A 72 5.22 -6.79 -8.48
C PHE A 72 4.64 -8.21 -8.62
N SER A 73 5.49 -9.20 -8.96
CA SER A 73 5.10 -10.61 -9.10
C SER A 73 5.38 -11.44 -7.82
N GLY A 74 5.77 -10.77 -6.74
CA GLY A 74 6.16 -11.38 -5.46
C GLY A 74 7.67 -11.32 -5.22
N LEU A 75 8.05 -11.13 -3.95
CA LEU A 75 9.44 -10.92 -3.55
C LEU A 75 10.39 -12.01 -4.09
N GLY A 76 11.43 -11.59 -4.81
CA GLY A 76 12.46 -12.46 -5.36
C GLY A 76 12.02 -13.30 -6.57
N ARG A 77 10.83 -13.04 -7.12
CA ARG A 77 10.37 -13.65 -8.37
C ARG A 77 10.66 -12.75 -9.57
N PRO A 78 10.87 -13.33 -10.76
CA PRO A 78 10.91 -12.56 -12.00
C PRO A 78 9.63 -11.76 -12.21
N LEU A 79 9.77 -10.56 -12.79
CA LEU A 79 8.65 -9.75 -13.22
C LEU A 79 7.94 -10.47 -14.37
N SER A 80 6.74 -10.96 -14.06
CA SER A 80 5.92 -11.76 -14.97
C SER A 80 4.44 -11.53 -14.65
N PHE A 81 3.66 -11.26 -15.69
CA PHE A 81 2.21 -11.16 -15.65
C PHE A 81 1.66 -11.99 -16.80
N LYS A 82 0.76 -12.92 -16.46
CA LYS A 82 0.00 -13.74 -17.40
C LYS A 82 -1.45 -13.25 -17.46
N ASP A 83 -2.20 -13.75 -18.44
CA ASP A 83 -3.64 -13.55 -18.51
C ASP A 83 -4.32 -13.95 -17.20
N GLY A 84 -5.13 -13.03 -16.64
CA GLY A 84 -5.80 -13.23 -15.36
C GLY A 84 -5.01 -12.76 -14.13
N ASP A 85 -3.70 -12.51 -14.24
CA ASP A 85 -2.90 -12.09 -13.08
C ASP A 85 -3.26 -10.68 -12.62
N PHE A 86 -3.69 -9.79 -13.54
CA PHE A 86 -4.12 -8.43 -13.20
C PHE A 86 -5.48 -8.39 -12.51
N GLU A 87 -6.31 -9.39 -12.71
CA GLU A 87 -7.64 -9.55 -12.11
C GLU A 87 -7.56 -10.27 -10.76
N SER A 88 -6.43 -10.91 -10.46
CA SER A 88 -6.23 -11.62 -9.21
C SER A 88 -6.29 -10.70 -8.00
N ASP A 89 -6.98 -11.13 -6.95
CA ASP A 89 -6.96 -10.47 -5.64
C ASP A 89 -5.55 -10.35 -5.03
N ARG A 90 -4.63 -11.21 -5.48
CA ARG A 90 -3.23 -11.21 -5.05
C ARG A 90 -2.35 -10.30 -5.89
N CYS A 91 -2.86 -9.77 -6.99
CA CYS A 91 -2.14 -8.81 -7.82
C CYS A 91 -1.78 -7.59 -6.99
N TRP A 92 -0.52 -7.15 -7.08
CA TRP A 92 -0.05 -5.96 -6.37
C TRP A 92 -0.97 -4.75 -6.66
N PHE A 93 -1.36 -4.53 -7.91
CA PHE A 93 -2.23 -3.41 -8.31
C PHE A 93 -3.61 -3.37 -7.62
N ASN A 94 -4.10 -4.49 -7.10
CA ASN A 94 -5.45 -4.60 -6.54
C ASN A 94 -5.48 -4.48 -5.02
N ARG A 95 -4.34 -4.57 -4.32
CA ARG A 95 -4.34 -4.55 -2.85
C ARG A 95 -4.37 -3.13 -2.29
N ALA A 96 -4.93 -2.97 -1.09
CA ALA A 96 -5.05 -1.67 -0.43
C ALA A 96 -3.69 -1.02 -0.16
N TRP A 97 -2.76 -1.80 0.41
CA TRP A 97 -1.42 -1.33 0.78
C TRP A 97 -0.62 -0.75 -0.40
N THR A 98 -0.86 -1.21 -1.61
CA THR A 98 -0.01 -0.84 -2.75
C THR A 98 -0.19 0.59 -3.22
N LEU A 99 -1.35 1.20 -2.91
CA LEU A 99 -1.53 2.63 -3.15
C LEU A 99 -0.62 3.48 -2.25
N GLN A 100 -0.30 3.01 -1.05
CA GLN A 100 0.65 3.66 -0.15
C GLN A 100 2.11 3.34 -0.53
N GLU A 101 2.38 2.11 -0.98
CA GLU A 101 3.71 1.59 -1.32
C GLU A 101 4.33 2.18 -2.59
N ILE A 102 3.53 2.68 -3.55
CA ILE A 102 4.06 3.30 -4.78
C ILE A 102 4.93 4.49 -4.42
N PRO A 103 6.25 4.57 -4.72
CA PRO A 103 7.07 5.73 -4.38
C PRO A 103 6.71 6.99 -5.20
N LYS A 104 7.22 8.16 -4.76
CA LYS A 104 7.02 9.43 -5.45
C LYS A 104 7.91 9.49 -6.68
N ASP A 105 9.17 9.10 -6.48
CA ASP A 105 10.11 8.87 -7.56
C ASP A 105 9.82 7.54 -8.27
N GLU A 106 10.49 7.31 -9.39
CA GLU A 106 10.37 6.06 -10.13
C GLU A 106 10.84 4.86 -9.28
N PRO A 107 9.97 3.87 -8.99
CA PRO A 107 10.41 2.67 -8.31
C PRO A 107 11.38 1.91 -9.19
N LYS A 108 12.43 1.36 -8.57
CA LYS A 108 13.21 0.32 -9.22
C LYS A 108 12.37 -0.95 -9.28
N ILE A 109 12.37 -1.64 -10.40
CA ILE A 109 11.58 -2.85 -10.57
C ILE A 109 12.44 -4.06 -10.18
N GLY A 110 12.02 -4.79 -9.16
CA GLY A 110 12.64 -6.05 -8.76
C GLY A 110 12.13 -7.20 -9.63
N GLY A 111 13.02 -8.14 -9.93
CA GLY A 111 12.75 -9.29 -10.80
C GLY A 111 12.84 -8.97 -12.29
N GLU A 112 13.28 -7.77 -12.69
CA GLU A 112 13.44 -7.42 -14.09
C GLU A 112 14.57 -8.22 -14.74
N THR A 113 14.24 -9.00 -15.76
CA THR A 113 15.19 -9.80 -16.53
C THR A 113 15.21 -9.29 -17.97
N GLY A 114 16.39 -9.01 -18.52
CA GLY A 114 16.57 -8.18 -19.74
C GLY A 114 16.11 -8.71 -21.10
N ASP A 115 15.36 -9.82 -21.18
CA ASP A 115 14.66 -10.38 -22.38
C ASP A 115 13.98 -11.72 -21.96
N ASP A 116 12.90 -12.30 -22.51
CA ASP A 116 12.02 -12.08 -23.68
C ASP A 116 10.85 -13.12 -23.71
N GLY A 117 10.35 -13.59 -22.55
CA GLY A 117 9.27 -14.60 -22.55
C GLY A 117 8.45 -14.73 -21.28
N MET A 118 8.70 -13.88 -20.28
CA MET A 118 7.99 -13.93 -19.00
C MET A 118 6.71 -13.08 -19.00
N MET A 119 6.56 -12.18 -19.98
CA MET A 119 5.39 -11.31 -20.17
C MET A 119 5.31 -10.99 -21.66
N ASP A 120 4.12 -11.11 -22.24
CA ASP A 120 3.88 -10.70 -23.62
C ASP A 120 3.76 -9.17 -23.75
N GLU A 121 3.71 -8.67 -24.99
CA GLU A 121 3.61 -7.23 -25.26
C GLU A 121 2.35 -6.60 -24.64
N GLU A 122 1.24 -7.35 -24.63
CA GLU A 122 -0.03 -6.89 -24.05
C GLU A 122 0.06 -6.76 -22.53
N GLY A 123 0.62 -7.76 -21.85
CA GLY A 123 0.88 -7.75 -20.43
C GLY A 123 1.84 -6.62 -20.04
N LEU A 124 2.89 -6.39 -20.84
CA LEU A 124 3.84 -5.30 -20.61
C LEU A 124 3.18 -3.93 -20.77
N PHE A 125 2.33 -3.78 -21.79
CA PHE A 125 1.56 -2.56 -22.00
C PHE A 125 0.62 -2.30 -20.80
N LYS A 126 -0.18 -3.29 -20.39
CA LYS A 126 -1.09 -3.20 -19.23
C LYS A 126 -0.34 -2.90 -17.94
N PHE A 127 0.82 -3.53 -17.72
CA PHE A 127 1.68 -3.27 -16.57
C PHE A 127 2.12 -1.80 -16.52
N LYS A 128 2.68 -1.29 -17.64
CA LYS A 128 3.15 0.09 -17.74
C LYS A 128 2.00 1.10 -17.60
N GLU A 129 0.84 0.81 -18.20
CA GLU A 129 -0.36 1.64 -18.08
C GLU A 129 -0.85 1.73 -16.62
N LYS A 130 -1.03 0.58 -15.95
CA LYS A 130 -1.46 0.54 -14.54
C LYS A 130 -0.44 1.23 -13.63
N LEU A 131 0.86 0.98 -13.81
CA LEU A 131 1.91 1.63 -13.02
C LEU A 131 1.93 3.14 -13.27
N GLY A 132 1.80 3.59 -14.52
CA GLY A 132 1.72 5.00 -14.89
C GLY A 132 0.51 5.70 -14.26
N SER A 133 -0.67 5.07 -14.30
CA SER A 133 -1.89 5.61 -13.68
C SER A 133 -1.74 5.78 -12.16
N LEU A 134 -1.17 4.81 -11.45
CA LEU A 134 -0.92 4.93 -10.01
C LEU A 134 0.10 6.02 -9.68
N ARG A 135 1.16 6.14 -10.50
CA ARG A 135 2.15 7.19 -10.32
C ARG A 135 1.58 8.58 -10.57
N GLN A 136 0.71 8.73 -11.56
CA GLN A 136 0.07 10.02 -11.84
C GLN A 136 -0.74 10.51 -10.63
N MET A 137 -1.48 9.60 -10.00
CA MET A 137 -2.23 9.90 -8.78
C MET A 137 -1.34 10.34 -7.62
N ARG A 138 -0.13 9.76 -7.48
CA ARG A 138 0.83 10.19 -6.45
C ARG A 138 1.59 11.47 -6.81
N LEU A 139 1.96 11.66 -8.07
CA LEU A 139 2.72 12.85 -8.49
C LEU A 139 1.92 14.16 -8.33
N GLY A 140 0.59 14.07 -8.27
CA GLY A 140 -0.30 15.17 -7.92
C GLY A 140 -0.35 15.51 -6.43
N ASP A 141 0.72 15.26 -5.66
CA ASP A 141 0.88 15.43 -4.19
C ASP A 141 0.39 16.78 -3.58
N PHE A 142 -0.03 17.77 -4.39
CA PHE A 142 -0.70 19.00 -3.96
C PHE A 142 -1.98 19.38 -4.75
N GLY A 143 -2.36 18.61 -5.78
CA GLY A 143 -3.43 18.95 -6.73
C GLY A 143 -4.49 17.88 -6.98
N GLU A 144 -4.22 16.60 -6.66
CA GLU A 144 -5.23 15.55 -6.75
C GLU A 144 -6.19 15.67 -5.57
N SER A 145 -7.49 15.78 -5.88
CA SER A 145 -8.52 15.85 -4.86
C SER A 145 -8.57 14.53 -4.08
N LEU A 146 -8.91 14.59 -2.78
CA LEU A 146 -9.16 13.37 -2.02
C LEU A 146 -10.24 12.47 -2.67
N PHE A 147 -11.15 13.05 -3.46
CA PHE A 147 -12.16 12.31 -4.23
C PHE A 147 -11.58 11.52 -5.42
N THR A 148 -10.33 11.77 -5.82
CA THR A 148 -9.61 10.87 -6.75
C THR A 148 -9.01 9.69 -6.00
N ILE A 149 -8.42 9.91 -4.82
CA ILE A 149 -7.72 8.86 -4.07
C ILE A 149 -8.70 7.88 -3.41
N LEU A 150 -9.75 8.42 -2.78
CA LEU A 150 -10.66 7.65 -1.94
C LEU A 150 -11.37 6.50 -2.69
N PRO A 151 -11.98 6.70 -3.89
CA PRO A 151 -12.64 5.61 -4.61
C PRO A 151 -11.67 4.52 -5.07
N HIS A 152 -10.42 4.89 -5.34
CA HIS A 152 -9.38 3.91 -5.69
C HIS A 152 -8.97 3.07 -4.48
N MET A 153 -8.97 3.63 -3.27
CA MET A 153 -8.71 2.87 -2.05
C MET A 153 -9.88 1.96 -1.68
N GLN A 154 -11.12 2.46 -1.78
CA GLN A 154 -12.32 1.72 -1.38
C GLN A 154 -12.53 0.43 -2.20
N LYS A 155 -12.19 0.46 -3.49
CA LYS A 155 -12.28 -0.71 -4.40
C LYS A 155 -11.18 -1.74 -4.19
N ARG A 156 -10.15 -1.43 -3.41
CA ARG A 156 -9.00 -2.32 -3.22
C ARG A 156 -9.28 -3.43 -2.23
N ILE A 157 -8.50 -4.49 -2.38
CA ILE A 157 -8.60 -5.71 -1.58
C ILE A 157 -7.66 -5.58 -0.38
N SER A 158 -8.21 -5.83 0.80
CA SER A 158 -7.44 -5.88 2.05
C SER A 158 -7.81 -7.13 2.83
N THR A 159 -6.83 -7.66 3.57
CA THR A 159 -7.06 -8.78 4.49
C THR A 159 -7.85 -8.31 5.71
N ASN A 160 -7.51 -7.14 6.25
CA ASN A 160 -8.35 -6.44 7.21
C ASN A 160 -8.99 -5.22 6.52
N PRO A 161 -10.33 -5.07 6.55
CA PRO A 161 -11.00 -3.91 5.97
C PRO A 161 -10.42 -2.55 6.45
N VAL A 162 -10.04 -2.45 7.73
CA VAL A 162 -9.44 -1.24 8.33
C VAL A 162 -8.15 -0.82 7.64
N ASP A 163 -7.42 -1.75 7.02
CA ASP A 163 -6.18 -1.46 6.30
C ASP A 163 -6.39 -0.49 5.13
N ARG A 164 -7.59 -0.47 4.51
CA ARG A 164 -7.93 0.51 3.47
C ARG A 164 -7.84 1.94 4.03
N VAL A 165 -8.36 2.16 5.24
CA VAL A 165 -8.32 3.47 5.88
C VAL A 165 -6.90 3.79 6.37
N ALA A 166 -6.21 2.81 6.95
CA ALA A 166 -4.83 3.01 7.43
C ALA A 166 -3.87 3.37 6.28
N GLY A 167 -4.05 2.79 5.09
CA GLY A 167 -3.27 3.12 3.90
C GLY A 167 -3.46 4.56 3.39
N LEU A 168 -4.54 5.24 3.80
CA LEU A 168 -4.82 6.63 3.39
C LEU A 168 -4.04 7.68 4.19
N VAL A 169 -3.51 7.35 5.37
CA VAL A 169 -2.89 8.33 6.29
C VAL A 169 -1.86 9.21 5.58
N PHE A 170 -0.94 8.57 4.84
CA PHE A 170 0.08 9.31 4.08
C PHE A 170 -0.47 9.87 2.77
N LEU A 171 -1.35 9.16 2.07
CA LEU A 171 -1.92 9.64 0.81
C LEU A 171 -2.72 10.94 0.96
N LEU A 172 -3.38 11.11 2.11
CA LEU A 172 -4.18 12.28 2.43
C LEU A 172 -3.41 13.32 3.25
N TYR A 173 -2.08 13.18 3.41
CA TYR A 173 -1.25 14.18 4.12
C TYR A 173 -1.76 14.57 5.51
N SER A 174 -2.28 13.59 6.25
CA SER A 174 -2.86 13.82 7.57
C SER A 174 -1.86 14.47 8.54
N ASP A 175 -2.31 15.45 9.33
CA ASP A 175 -1.51 16.11 10.39
C ASP A 175 -1.22 15.18 11.58
N GLY A 176 -2.03 14.11 11.73
CA GLY A 176 -1.86 13.09 12.75
C GLY A 176 -1.95 11.68 12.17
N ILE A 177 -1.48 10.69 12.94
CA ILE A 177 -1.51 9.29 12.57
C ILE A 177 -2.43 8.56 13.55
N PRO A 178 -3.66 8.20 13.16
CA PRO A 178 -4.53 7.39 14.00
C PRO A 178 -3.88 6.04 14.29
N LYS A 179 -4.07 5.55 15.51
CA LYS A 179 -3.67 4.20 15.89
C LYS A 179 -4.43 3.18 15.04
N HIS A 180 -3.71 2.17 14.53
CA HIS A 180 -4.34 1.01 13.90
C HIS A 180 -4.97 0.10 14.97
N ASP A 181 -6.22 -0.25 14.76
CA ASP A 181 -6.94 -1.23 15.56
C ASP A 181 -7.69 -2.17 14.62
N ALA A 182 -7.23 -3.42 14.53
CA ALA A 182 -7.81 -4.44 13.67
C ALA A 182 -9.26 -4.83 14.06
N THR A 183 -9.73 -4.44 15.24
CA THR A 183 -11.06 -4.79 15.78
C THR A 183 -12.13 -3.73 15.52
N GLN A 184 -11.73 -2.53 15.10
CA GLN A 184 -12.67 -1.43 14.83
C GLN A 184 -13.35 -1.59 13.46
N SER A 185 -14.47 -0.89 13.25
CA SER A 185 -15.09 -0.83 11.94
C SER A 185 -14.33 0.11 10.99
N GLU A 186 -14.50 -0.05 9.68
CA GLU A 186 -13.93 0.91 8.71
C GLU A 186 -14.46 2.33 8.93
N GLU A 187 -15.73 2.48 9.32
CA GLU A 187 -16.29 3.80 9.65
C GLU A 187 -15.58 4.42 10.86
N ASP A 188 -15.35 3.66 11.94
CA ASP A 188 -14.65 4.19 13.12
C ASP A 188 -13.22 4.61 12.80
N ALA A 189 -12.51 3.80 11.99
CA ALA A 189 -11.18 4.15 11.49
C ALA A 189 -11.23 5.43 10.62
N TRP A 190 -12.23 5.53 9.73
CA TRP A 190 -12.43 6.69 8.86
C TRP A 190 -12.72 7.95 9.67
N VAL A 191 -13.59 7.86 10.68
CA VAL A 191 -13.85 8.96 11.63
C VAL A 191 -12.56 9.41 12.29
N ALA A 192 -11.73 8.47 12.76
CA ALA A 192 -10.47 8.77 13.41
C ALA A 192 -9.51 9.51 12.47
N LEU A 193 -9.39 9.06 11.21
CA LEU A 193 -8.59 9.72 10.19
C LEU A 193 -9.10 11.12 9.86
N VAL A 194 -10.40 11.30 9.58
CA VAL A 194 -10.95 12.61 9.24
C VAL A 194 -10.75 13.64 10.37
N ASN A 195 -10.76 13.22 11.62
CA ASN A 195 -10.53 14.13 12.75
C ASN A 195 -9.08 14.65 12.82
N VAL A 196 -8.13 14.04 12.10
CA VAL A 196 -6.71 14.43 12.07
C VAL A 196 -6.21 14.78 10.66
N LEU A 197 -7.10 14.90 9.68
CA LEU A 197 -6.78 15.45 8.38
C LEU A 197 -6.40 16.93 8.52
N ASP A 198 -5.50 17.40 7.65
CA ASP A 198 -5.18 18.81 7.60
C ASP A 198 -6.40 19.65 7.15
N VAL A 199 -6.30 20.96 7.36
CA VAL A 199 -7.40 21.90 7.10
C VAL A 199 -7.84 21.92 5.63
N TYR A 200 -6.92 21.72 4.68
CA TYR A 200 -7.25 21.73 3.25
C TYR A 200 -8.06 20.49 2.89
N ARG A 201 -7.64 19.30 3.33
CA ARG A 201 -8.36 18.04 3.08
C ARG A 201 -9.70 17.98 3.81
N CYS A 202 -9.79 18.52 5.02
CA CYS A 202 -11.08 18.72 5.69
C CYS A 202 -12.00 19.64 4.88
N GLY A 203 -11.45 20.72 4.33
CA GLY A 203 -12.17 21.66 3.47
C GLY A 203 -12.70 21.01 2.19
N GLU A 204 -11.91 20.15 1.55
CA GLU A 204 -12.36 19.38 0.39
C GLU A 204 -13.56 18.47 0.72
N LEU A 205 -13.51 17.73 1.82
CA LEU A 205 -14.64 16.89 2.27
C LEU A 205 -15.91 17.73 2.47
N PHE A 206 -15.76 18.91 3.07
CA PHE A 206 -16.87 19.80 3.38
C PHE A 206 -17.47 20.50 2.16
N LEU A 207 -16.62 20.95 1.23
CA LEU A 207 -17.02 21.82 0.12
C LEU A 207 -17.35 21.06 -1.16
N LEU A 208 -16.71 19.89 -1.39
CA LEU A 208 -16.77 19.20 -2.68
C LEU A 208 -17.61 17.93 -2.66
N TYR A 209 -17.92 17.37 -1.48
CA TYR A 209 -18.84 16.23 -1.41
C TYR A 209 -20.29 16.70 -1.59
N PRO A 210 -21.06 16.16 -2.55
CA PRO A 210 -22.34 16.73 -2.95
C PRO A 210 -23.50 16.44 -2.00
N GLU A 211 -23.40 15.40 -1.17
CA GLU A 211 -24.49 14.92 -0.33
C GLU A 211 -24.19 15.11 1.16
N PRO A 212 -25.20 15.31 2.03
CA PRO A 212 -24.96 15.32 3.47
C PRO A 212 -24.48 13.94 3.95
N GLY A 213 -23.58 13.93 4.93
CA GLY A 213 -23.15 12.72 5.61
C GLY A 213 -24.31 11.99 6.27
N THR A 214 -24.35 10.66 6.18
CA THR A 214 -25.38 9.80 6.81
C THR A 214 -25.04 9.40 8.25
N GLY A 215 -23.81 9.68 8.70
CA GLY A 215 -23.34 9.40 10.05
C GLY A 215 -23.73 10.48 11.07
N LYS A 216 -23.09 10.43 12.25
CA LYS A 216 -23.32 11.40 13.34
C LYS A 216 -22.96 12.85 12.97
N LYS A 217 -22.03 13.04 12.01
CA LYS A 217 -21.59 14.34 11.51
C LYS A 217 -22.03 14.46 10.05
N HIS A 218 -22.97 15.36 9.74
CA HIS A 218 -23.52 15.52 8.38
C HIS A 218 -22.64 16.31 7.41
N TRP A 219 -21.58 16.96 7.90
CA TRP A 219 -20.71 17.80 7.07
C TRP A 219 -19.66 17.03 6.27
N ARG A 220 -19.49 15.73 6.55
CA ARG A 220 -18.54 14.84 5.88
C ARG A 220 -19.22 13.53 5.49
N PRO A 221 -18.78 12.85 4.42
CA PRO A 221 -19.26 11.51 4.11
C PRO A 221 -18.84 10.49 5.17
N THR A 222 -19.65 9.45 5.31
CA THR A 222 -19.25 8.16 5.91
C THR A 222 -18.35 7.39 4.96
N TRP A 223 -17.67 6.36 5.47
CA TRP A 223 -16.83 5.47 4.67
C TRP A 223 -17.62 4.75 3.56
N GLU A 224 -18.90 4.45 3.82
CA GLU A 224 -19.80 3.83 2.84
C GLU A 224 -20.28 4.81 1.77
N GLN A 225 -20.32 6.10 2.09
CA GLN A 225 -20.75 7.17 1.18
C GLN A 225 -19.68 7.62 0.19
N ILE A 226 -18.42 7.39 0.53
CA ILE A 226 -17.27 7.57 -0.36
C ILE A 226 -17.37 6.62 -1.55
#